data_AF-A0A349SHK0-F1
#
_entry.id   AF-A0A349SHK0-F1
#
_cell.length_a   1.000
_cell.length_b   1.000
_cell.length_c   1.000
_cell.angle_alpha   90.00
_cell.angle_beta   90.00
_cell.angle_gamma   90.00
#
_symmetry.space_group_name_H-M   'P 1'
#
loop_
_entity.id
_entity.type
_entity.pdbx_description
1 polymer ?
#
loop_
_entity_poly.entity_id
_entity_poly.type
_entity_poly.pdbx_seq_one_letter_code
_entity_poly.pdbx_strand_id
1 'polypeptide(L)'
;MVFRYPHDPTQNYIKRVIGLPGDTIGYERKRLRVNGELAGFNEVEQHERASKGQTLRFAEYAETIDRDTHRVVIDRGRNQREREQKWTVPAGQYLVMGDNRDHSNDSRYWGFVPESHIVGHAFFVWFSWDSGSRFKVNWGRIGHVIQ
;
A
#
# COMPACT_ATOMS: atom_id res chain seq x y z
N MET A 1 -6.26 -2.80 -6.43
CA MET A 1 -7.02 -2.12 -7.51
C MET A 1 -6.06 -1.56 -8.53
N VAL A 2 -6.35 -1.74 -9.83
CA VAL A 2 -5.65 -1.12 -10.96
C VAL A 2 -6.51 0.03 -11.49
N PHE A 3 -5.91 1.20 -11.64
CA PHE A 3 -6.61 2.42 -12.07
C PHE A 3 -5.68 3.36 -12.83
N ARG A 4 -6.26 4.26 -13.64
CA ARG A 4 -5.55 5.35 -14.31
C ARG A 4 -5.24 6.45 -13.31
N TYR A 5 -3.98 6.87 -13.23
CA TYR A 5 -3.54 7.87 -12.27
C TYR A 5 -4.31 9.20 -12.45
N PRO A 6 -4.93 9.79 -11.39
CA PRO A 6 -5.82 10.94 -11.53
C PRO A 6 -5.18 12.18 -12.17
N HIS A 7 -3.89 12.43 -11.94
CA HIS A 7 -3.20 13.60 -12.50
C HIS A 7 -2.53 13.34 -13.86
N ASP A 8 -2.39 12.08 -14.26
CA ASP A 8 -1.96 11.68 -15.60
C ASP A 8 -2.58 10.32 -15.99
N PRO A 9 -3.75 10.34 -16.65
CA PRO A 9 -4.50 9.12 -16.98
C PRO A 9 -3.81 8.20 -17.99
N THR A 10 -2.67 8.61 -18.59
CA THR A 10 -1.87 7.74 -19.47
C THR A 10 -1.12 6.66 -18.69
N GLN A 11 -0.97 6.84 -17.37
CA GLN A 11 -0.27 5.92 -16.49
C GLN A 11 -1.25 5.05 -15.68
N ASN A 12 -0.98 3.76 -15.60
CA ASN A 12 -1.71 2.83 -14.73
C ASN A 12 -0.97 2.63 -13.41
N TYR A 13 -1.72 2.74 -12.31
CA TYR A 13 -1.23 2.52 -10.96
C TYR A 13 -1.92 1.30 -10.35
N ILE A 14 -1.20 0.60 -9.47
CA ILE A 14 -1.76 -0.43 -8.60
C ILE A 14 -1.53 -0.03 -7.15
N LYS A 15 -2.62 -0.04 -6.37
CA LYS A 15 -2.64 0.24 -4.93
C LYS A 15 -3.76 -0.56 -4.25
N ARG A 16 -3.70 -0.70 -2.92
CA ARG A 16 -4.77 -1.28 -2.10
C ARG A 16 -5.81 -0.22 -1.81
N VAL A 17 -7.09 -0.60 -1.84
CA VAL A 17 -8.19 0.28 -1.42
C VAL A 17 -8.23 0.25 0.11
N ILE A 18 -8.20 1.43 0.72
CA ILE A 18 -8.23 1.62 2.17
C ILE A 18 -9.54 2.26 2.63
N GLY A 19 -10.15 3.10 1.79
CA GLY A 19 -11.44 3.71 2.06
C GLY A 19 -12.36 3.68 0.86
N LEU A 20 -13.61 3.28 1.12
CA LEU A 20 -14.74 3.25 0.20
C LEU A 20 -15.57 4.53 0.33
N PRO A 21 -16.44 4.84 -0.64
CA PRO A 21 -17.37 5.97 -0.54
C PRO A 21 -18.10 6.03 0.81
N GLY A 22 -18.00 7.16 1.51
CA GLY A 22 -18.62 7.40 2.82
C GLY A 22 -17.70 7.11 4.02
N ASP A 23 -16.60 6.38 3.83
CA ASP A 23 -15.69 6.07 4.94
C ASP A 23 -14.97 7.31 5.46
N THR A 24 -14.64 7.26 6.76
CA THR A 24 -13.72 8.20 7.40
C THR A 24 -12.40 7.52 7.70
N ILE A 25 -11.32 8.03 7.12
CA ILE A 25 -9.97 7.45 7.25
C ILE A 25 -9.09 8.43 8.00
N GLY A 26 -8.44 7.96 9.07
CA GLY A 26 -7.38 8.65 9.78
C GLY A 26 -6.05 7.93 9.57
N TYR A 27 -4.96 8.70 9.42
CA TYR A 27 -3.61 8.17 9.37
C TYR A 27 -2.69 9.02 10.24
N GLU A 28 -2.15 8.40 11.28
CA GLU A 28 -1.23 9.04 12.24
C GLU A 28 -0.19 8.03 12.70
N ARG A 29 1.08 8.45 12.80
CA ARG A 29 2.19 7.61 13.31
C ARG A 29 2.23 6.24 12.63
N LYS A 30 2.06 6.23 11.30
CA LYS A 30 2.03 5.02 10.47
C LYS A 30 0.90 4.03 10.77
N ARG A 31 -0.16 4.47 11.44
CA ARG A 31 -1.32 3.65 11.80
C ARG A 31 -2.58 4.18 11.13
N LEU A 32 -3.39 3.26 10.61
CA LEU A 32 -4.70 3.56 10.03
C LEU A 32 -5.81 3.47 11.07
N ARG A 33 -6.76 4.40 10.98
CA ARG A 33 -8.06 4.35 11.63
C ARG A 33 -9.14 4.41 10.55
N VAL A 34 -10.05 3.45 10.52
CA VAL A 34 -11.14 3.37 9.55
C VAL A 34 -12.45 3.45 10.30
N ASN A 35 -13.31 4.42 9.97
CA ASN A 35 -14.60 4.65 10.62
C ASN A 35 -14.53 4.77 12.16
N GLY A 36 -13.44 5.35 12.65
CA GLY A 36 -13.17 5.51 14.09
C GLY A 36 -12.43 4.33 14.74
N GLU A 37 -12.37 3.17 14.08
CA GLU A 37 -11.72 1.97 14.60
C GLU A 37 -10.25 1.90 14.18
N LEU A 38 -9.36 1.59 15.13
CA LEU A 38 -7.93 1.48 14.86
C LEU A 38 -7.65 0.14 14.17
N ALA A 39 -7.01 0.18 13.01
CA ALA A 39 -6.61 -1.03 12.30
C ALA A 39 -5.65 -1.87 13.16
N GLY A 40 -5.87 -3.20 13.13
CA GLY A 40 -4.95 -4.16 13.72
C GLY A 40 -3.58 -4.00 13.10
N PHE A 41 -2.52 -4.07 13.90
CA PHE A 41 -1.17 -3.78 13.42
C PHE A 41 -0.15 -4.54 14.25
N ASN A 42 0.16 -5.75 13.81
CA ASN A 42 1.07 -6.65 14.52
C ASN A 42 2.38 -6.75 13.74
N GLU A 43 3.49 -6.55 14.42
CA GLU A 43 4.81 -6.74 13.82
C GLU A 43 5.01 -8.22 13.48
N VAL A 44 5.63 -8.47 12.33
CA VAL A 44 5.86 -9.81 11.80
C VAL A 44 7.35 -10.10 11.78
N GLU A 45 8.10 -9.24 11.11
CA GLU A 45 9.53 -9.44 10.89
C GLU A 45 10.23 -8.08 10.74
N GLN A 46 11.51 -8.04 11.13
CA GLN A 46 12.38 -6.90 10.93
C GLN A 46 13.52 -7.29 9.99
N HIS A 47 13.86 -6.39 9.07
CA HIS A 47 14.93 -6.57 8.12
C HIS A 47 15.87 -5.38 8.14
N GLU A 48 17.17 -5.65 8.10
CA GLU A 48 18.20 -4.64 7.90
C GLU A 48 18.94 -4.92 6.60
N ARG A 49 19.15 -3.87 5.80
CA ARG A 49 19.91 -3.96 4.56
C ARG A 49 20.92 -2.82 4.48
N ALA A 50 22.19 -3.19 4.38
CA ALA A 50 23.22 -2.23 4.00
C ALA A 50 23.07 -1.88 2.51
N SER A 51 22.97 -0.59 2.20
CA SER A 51 22.91 -0.07 0.83
C SER A 51 23.67 1.25 0.76
N LYS A 52 24.67 1.35 -0.13
CA LYS A 52 25.48 2.57 -0.35
C LYS A 52 25.96 3.25 0.95
N GLY A 53 26.48 2.48 1.90
CA GLY A 53 27.01 3.00 3.17
C GLY A 53 25.94 3.41 4.20
N GLN A 54 24.67 3.16 3.94
CA GLN A 54 23.58 3.37 4.90
C GLN A 54 22.93 2.04 5.29
N THR A 55 22.53 1.90 6.55
CA THR A 55 21.73 0.78 7.02
C THR A 55 20.25 1.15 6.90
N LEU A 56 19.57 0.56 5.92
CA LEU A 56 18.13 0.67 5.78
C LEU A 56 17.47 -0.32 6.74
N ARG A 57 16.49 0.14 7.51
CA ARG A 57 15.78 -0.66 8.50
C ARG A 57 14.31 -0.74 8.13
N PHE A 58 13.84 -1.93 7.79
CA PHE A 58 12.47 -2.18 7.41
C PHE A 58 11.81 -3.08 8.46
N ALA A 59 10.51 -2.90 8.66
CA ALA A 59 9.71 -3.83 9.43
C ALA A 59 8.44 -4.16 8.65
N GLU A 60 8.09 -5.44 8.60
CA GLU A 60 6.83 -5.91 8.06
C GLU A 60 5.80 -6.05 9.18
N TYR A 61 4.56 -5.67 8.87
CA TYR A 61 3.43 -5.78 9.78
C TYR A 61 2.27 -6.49 9.09
N ALA A 62 1.51 -7.26 9.87
CA ALA A 62 0.17 -7.66 9.51
C ALA A 62 -0.78 -6.51 9.87
N GLU A 63 -1.33 -5.84 8.87
CA GLU A 63 -2.37 -4.84 9.07
C GLU A 63 -3.75 -5.46 8.78
N THR A 64 -4.66 -5.32 9.75
CA THR A 64 -6.02 -5.83 9.65
C THR A 64 -7.00 -4.66 9.62
N ILE A 65 -7.77 -4.57 8.54
CA ILE A 65 -8.86 -3.61 8.36
C ILE A 65 -10.13 -4.44 8.20
N ASP A 66 -11.13 -4.20 9.06
CA ASP A 66 -12.32 -5.04 9.19
C ASP A 66 -11.97 -6.53 9.36
N ARG A 67 -12.18 -7.34 8.32
CA ARG A 67 -11.87 -8.79 8.30
C ARG A 67 -10.65 -9.15 7.46
N ASP A 68 -10.10 -8.19 6.73
CA ASP A 68 -9.03 -8.43 5.77
C ASP A 68 -7.67 -8.10 6.38
N THR A 69 -6.76 -9.06 6.33
CA THR A 69 -5.38 -8.89 6.82
C THR A 69 -4.40 -8.95 5.66
N HIS A 70 -3.50 -7.98 5.60
CA HIS A 70 -2.45 -7.90 4.57
C HIS A 70 -1.11 -7.48 5.16
N ARG A 71 -0.02 -7.74 4.41
CA ARG A 71 1.33 -7.33 4.79
C ARG A 71 1.58 -5.90 4.37
N VAL A 72 2.18 -5.11 5.25
CA VAL A 72 2.67 -3.77 4.95
C VAL A 72 4.11 -3.63 5.41
N VAL A 73 4.90 -2.84 4.66
CA VAL A 73 6.30 -2.58 4.94
C VAL A 73 6.45 -1.13 5.39
N ILE A 74 7.10 -0.95 6.54
CA ILE A 74 7.46 0.35 7.11
C ILE A 74 8.98 0.51 7.08
N ASP A 75 9.46 1.65 6.61
CA ASP A 75 10.85 2.08 6.78
C ASP A 75 10.99 2.75 8.16
N ARG A 76 11.68 2.08 9.09
CA ARG A 76 11.95 2.57 10.43
C ARG A 76 13.09 3.58 10.48
N GLY A 77 13.94 3.62 9.46
CA GLY A 77 15.00 4.63 9.32
C GLY A 77 14.46 5.99 8.87
N ARG A 78 13.28 6.00 8.24
CA ARG A 78 12.67 7.22 7.71
C ARG A 78 11.86 7.97 8.78
N ASN A 79 12.52 8.95 9.40
CA ASN A 79 11.86 9.94 10.27
C ASN A 79 11.08 10.98 9.43
N GLN A 80 9.93 10.58 8.90
CA GLN A 80 8.96 11.55 8.41
C GLN A 80 8.24 12.17 9.61
N ARG A 81 8.25 13.50 9.73
CA ARG A 81 7.30 14.21 10.59
C ARG A 81 5.92 14.08 9.94
N GLU A 82 5.26 12.95 10.17
CA GLU A 82 3.91 12.72 9.68
C GLU A 82 2.95 13.60 10.47
N ARG A 83 2.27 14.51 9.77
CA ARG A 83 1.10 15.18 10.33
C ARG A 83 -0.05 14.17 10.34
N GLU A 84 -0.91 14.28 11.35
CA GLU A 84 -2.19 13.58 11.32
C GLU A 84 -2.94 13.99 10.06
N GLN A 85 -3.40 12.99 9.30
CA GLN A 85 -4.21 13.19 8.12
C GLN A 85 -5.55 12.51 8.31
N LYS A 86 -6.61 13.17 7.86
CA LYS A 86 -7.97 12.68 7.93
C LYS A 86 -8.69 12.95 6.63
N TRP A 87 -9.41 11.95 6.14
CA TRP A 87 -10.21 12.02 4.94
C TRP A 87 -11.62 11.51 5.22
N THR A 88 -12.61 12.14 4.57
CA THR A 88 -13.92 11.53 4.36
C THR A 88 -14.02 11.24 2.87
N VAL A 89 -14.20 9.98 2.51
CA VAL A 89 -14.16 9.55 1.11
C VAL A 89 -15.46 9.97 0.42
N PRO A 90 -15.40 10.78 -0.66
CA PRO A 90 -16.61 11.21 -1.37
C PRO A 90 -17.34 10.06 -2.07
N ALA A 91 -18.60 10.29 -2.41
CA ALA A 91 -19.36 9.38 -3.28
C ALA A 91 -18.62 9.13 -4.61
N GLY A 92 -18.56 7.86 -5.05
CA GLY A 92 -17.90 7.47 -6.31
C GLY A 92 -16.38 7.64 -6.31
N GLN A 93 -15.75 7.77 -5.14
CA GLN A 93 -14.29 7.91 -4.99
C GLN A 93 -13.72 6.91 -4.00
N TYR A 94 -12.42 6.67 -4.10
CA TYR A 94 -11.70 5.69 -3.28
C TYR A 94 -10.41 6.28 -2.73
N LEU A 95 -10.11 5.99 -1.47
CA LEU A 95 -8.79 6.26 -0.90
C LEU A 95 -7.92 5.02 -1.06
N VAL A 96 -6.74 5.16 -1.65
CA VAL A 96 -5.83 4.04 -1.90
C VAL A 96 -4.45 4.27 -1.29
N MET A 97 -3.83 3.20 -0.82
CA MET A 97 -2.46 3.23 -0.28
C MET A 97 -1.65 2.04 -0.80
N GLY A 98 -0.32 2.23 -0.86
CA GLY A 98 0.60 1.14 -1.16
C GLY A 98 1.00 0.38 0.10
N ASP A 99 1.17 -0.93 -0.02
CA ASP A 99 1.61 -1.78 1.08
C ASP A 99 3.06 -1.45 1.52
N ASN A 100 3.91 -0.93 0.62
CA ASN A 100 5.19 -0.32 0.97
C ASN A 100 4.97 1.15 1.39
N ARG A 101 4.57 1.36 2.64
CA ARG A 101 3.94 2.60 3.12
C ARG A 101 4.85 3.81 3.01
N ASP A 102 6.13 3.69 3.34
CA ASP A 102 7.06 4.83 3.28
C ASP A 102 7.58 5.10 1.86
N HIS A 103 7.36 4.17 0.91
CA HIS A 103 7.86 4.27 -0.47
C HIS A 103 6.76 4.18 -1.52
N SER A 104 5.57 4.70 -1.20
CA SER A 104 4.43 4.70 -2.10
C SER A 104 3.92 6.13 -2.30
N ASN A 105 3.90 6.57 -3.56
CA ASN A 105 3.19 7.78 -3.97
C ASN A 105 1.70 7.43 -4.20
N ASP A 106 0.87 7.64 -3.19
CA ASP A 106 -0.55 7.25 -3.17
C ASP A 106 -1.47 8.36 -2.64
N SER A 107 -2.72 8.04 -2.29
CA SER A 107 -3.74 9.04 -1.96
C SER A 107 -3.37 9.99 -0.83
N ARG A 108 -2.40 9.62 0.02
CA ARG A 108 -1.83 10.52 1.03
C ARG A 108 -1.21 11.79 0.43
N TYR A 109 -0.78 11.73 -0.83
CA TYR A 109 -0.11 12.84 -1.52
C TYR A 109 -0.98 13.49 -2.59
N TRP A 110 -1.79 12.71 -3.31
CA TRP A 110 -2.51 13.19 -4.50
C TRP A 110 -4.03 13.06 -4.44
N GLY A 111 -4.60 12.61 -3.32
CA GLY A 111 -6.04 12.55 -3.10
C GLY A 111 -6.70 11.26 -3.60
N PHE A 112 -8.00 11.31 -3.86
CA PHE A 112 -8.80 10.12 -4.13
C PHE A 112 -8.74 9.66 -5.60
N VAL A 113 -9.16 8.42 -5.83
CA VAL A 113 -9.34 7.84 -7.17
C VAL A 113 -10.83 7.84 -7.52
N PRO A 114 -11.27 8.48 -8.62
CA PRO A 114 -12.64 8.37 -9.11
C PRO A 114 -12.93 6.95 -9.62
N GLU A 115 -14.17 6.47 -9.44
CA GLU A 115 -14.61 5.17 -9.95
C GLU A 115 -14.39 5.02 -11.47
N SER A 116 -14.58 6.09 -12.24
CA SER A 116 -14.36 6.10 -13.70
C SER A 116 -12.91 5.88 -14.12
N HIS A 117 -11.95 5.95 -13.20
CA HIS A 117 -10.53 5.68 -13.46
C HIS A 117 -10.17 4.21 -13.20
N ILE A 118 -11.06 3.42 -12.61
CA ILE A 118 -10.81 2.02 -12.29
C ILE A 118 -10.78 1.21 -13.59
N VAL A 119 -9.68 0.48 -13.78
CA VAL A 119 -9.48 -0.41 -14.93
C VAL A 119 -9.86 -1.84 -14.54
N GLY A 120 -9.58 -2.25 -13.29
CA GLY A 120 -9.98 -3.55 -12.77
C GLY A 120 -9.30 -3.95 -11.47
N HIS A 121 -9.55 -5.19 -11.03
CA HIS A 121 -8.90 -5.80 -9.88
C HIS A 121 -7.66 -6.57 -10.34
N ALA A 122 -6.55 -6.47 -9.61
CA ALA A 122 -5.42 -7.37 -9.82
C ALA A 122 -5.71 -8.66 -9.05
N PHE A 123 -5.83 -9.80 -9.75
CA PHE A 123 -6.29 -11.05 -9.15
C PHE A 123 -5.24 -12.16 -9.11
N PHE A 124 -4.15 -12.06 -9.89
CA PHE A 124 -3.04 -13.01 -9.83
C PHE A 124 -1.73 -12.45 -10.39
N VAL A 125 -0.61 -12.97 -9.92
CA VAL A 125 0.72 -12.71 -10.51
C VAL A 125 0.99 -13.76 -11.59
N TRP A 126 0.84 -13.39 -12.86
CA TRP A 126 1.07 -14.31 -13.99
C TRP A 126 2.56 -14.55 -14.26
N PHE A 127 3.43 -13.61 -13.87
CA PHE A 127 4.87 -13.70 -14.06
C PHE A 127 5.63 -12.90 -13.00
N SER A 128 6.79 -13.41 -12.58
CA SER A 128 7.69 -12.71 -11.67
C SER A 128 9.14 -13.00 -12.01
N TRP A 129 9.95 -11.95 -12.07
CA TRP A 129 11.37 -12.02 -12.43
C TRP A 129 12.21 -11.43 -11.31
N ASP A 130 13.23 -12.16 -10.88
CA ASP A 130 14.18 -11.70 -9.85
C ASP A 130 15.55 -11.46 -10.49
N SER A 131 15.90 -10.19 -10.66
CA SER A 131 17.18 -9.78 -11.27
C SER A 131 18.41 -10.06 -10.38
N GLY A 132 18.21 -10.45 -9.12
CA GLY A 132 19.29 -10.80 -8.17
C GLY A 132 19.58 -12.30 -8.06
N SER A 133 18.75 -13.16 -8.64
CA SER A 133 18.84 -14.62 -8.58
C SER A 133 19.58 -15.19 -9.81
N ARG A 134 20.36 -16.29 -9.63
CA ARG A 134 20.96 -17.05 -10.74
C ARG A 134 19.91 -17.67 -11.68
N PHE A 135 18.70 -17.93 -11.18
CA PHE A 135 17.56 -18.42 -11.95
C PHE A 135 16.53 -17.29 -12.03
N LYS A 136 16.44 -16.70 -13.22
CA LYS A 136 15.87 -15.36 -13.44
C LYS A 136 14.35 -15.28 -13.23
N VAL A 137 13.65 -16.41 -13.11
CA VAL A 137 12.19 -16.50 -12.87
C VAL A 137 11.93 -16.83 -11.41
N ASN A 138 11.11 -16.02 -10.74
CA ASN A 138 10.67 -16.26 -9.36
C ASN A 138 9.39 -17.11 -9.35
N TRP A 139 9.59 -18.42 -9.43
CA TRP A 139 8.52 -19.41 -9.48
C TRP A 139 7.57 -19.37 -8.28
N GLY A 140 8.04 -18.99 -7.09
CA GLY A 140 7.21 -18.93 -5.87
C GLY A 140 6.17 -17.81 -5.87
N ARG A 141 6.28 -16.84 -6.79
CA ARG A 141 5.30 -15.76 -6.94
C ARG A 141 4.33 -15.99 -8.09
N ILE A 142 4.66 -16.85 -9.04
CA ILE A 142 3.80 -17.13 -10.20
C ILE A 142 2.59 -17.95 -9.73
N GLY A 143 1.39 -17.51 -10.10
CA GLY A 143 0.14 -18.13 -9.66
C GLY A 143 -0.34 -17.70 -8.27
N HIS A 144 0.40 -16.80 -7.58
CA HIS A 144 -0.08 -16.25 -6.32
C HIS A 144 -1.31 -15.37 -6.56
N VAL A 145 -2.43 -15.74 -5.94
CA VAL A 145 -3.68 -14.98 -5.96
C VAL A 145 -3.49 -13.71 -5.12
N ILE A 146 -3.88 -12.56 -5.65
CA ILE A 146 -3.74 -11.29 -4.93
C ILE A 146 -5.03 -11.10 -4.11
N GLN A 147 -4.90 -11.07 -2.78
CA GLN A 147 -5.96 -10.70 -1.84
C GLN A 147 -5.95 -9.19 -1.55
#